data_AF-A0A1H5Y5G2-F1
#
_entry.id   AF-A0A1H5Y5G2-F1
#
_cell.length_a   1.000
_cell.length_b   1.000
_cell.length_c   1.000
_cell.angle_alpha   90.00
_cell.angle_beta   90.00
_cell.angle_gamma   90.00
#
_symmetry.space_group_name_H-M   'P 1'
#
loop_
_entity.id
_entity.type
_entity.pdbx_description
1 polymer ?
#
loop_
_entity_poly.entity_id
_entity_poly.type
_entity_poly.pdbx_seq_one_letter_code
_entity_poly.pdbx_strand_id
1 'polypeptide(L)'
;MYSLFRLLFSAGYWRTLFSSDFWVRTARSVRRVHKDRRARKQLRSALIFLIAPVLCIVYAFWLLAMVFGAGVFGIGIVALVAVIVTIVEVNRRRKASEKKRAELAANPELRPPPPPPSPELRRTFAELALLHAVYADRSGSEQFLHTKILPEGIEIITRRVQLDLLRDRGLYNRIEDSVRNLLLRADGHWTAADCHEGSLALEPLRVLRWCLRLDHYLPSIGEAPRLDYKLSSQTVKDPDSLFRGSDFVSYDTLNIAFRAAANFMHRCFAEAVVRGLMQPADEEDAARARRIVDDHSGNEHKDLVLGDTIVSKATDGDILHARLLAARRYHLLSWIARVQYGDFEVPDVLRIFFKDPPSPTSPEDSDL
;
A
#
# COMPACT_ATOMS: atom_id res chain seq x y z
N MET A 1 -29.46 26.67 -36.52
CA MET A 1 -28.14 25.99 -36.57
C MET A 1 -27.15 26.51 -35.52
N TYR A 2 -27.04 27.82 -35.30
CA TYR A 2 -26.08 28.41 -34.35
C TYR A 2 -26.21 27.88 -32.90
N SER A 3 -27.42 27.60 -32.43
CA SER A 3 -27.67 27.01 -31.10
C SER A 3 -27.18 25.56 -30.95
N LEU A 4 -27.22 24.76 -32.02
CA LEU A 4 -26.73 23.38 -32.03
C LEU A 4 -25.21 23.32 -32.01
N PHE A 5 -24.54 24.18 -32.78
CA PHE A 5 -23.09 24.32 -32.75
C PHE A 5 -22.61 24.80 -31.37
N ARG A 6 -23.27 25.80 -30.76
CA ARG A 6 -22.93 26.26 -29.41
C ARG A 6 -23.04 25.15 -28.36
N LEU A 7 -24.00 24.24 -28.51
CA LEU A 7 -24.18 23.10 -27.62
C LEU A 7 -23.08 22.04 -27.82
N LEU A 8 -22.72 21.75 -29.06
CA LEU A 8 -21.62 20.83 -29.42
C LEU A 8 -20.23 21.31 -29.00
N PHE A 9 -19.99 22.63 -29.02
CA PHE A 9 -18.73 23.23 -28.56
C PHE A 9 -18.72 23.52 -27.05
N SER A 10 -19.77 23.14 -26.31
CA SER A 10 -19.75 23.24 -24.85
C SER A 10 -18.98 22.07 -24.24
N ALA A 11 -18.07 22.35 -23.30
CA ALA A 11 -17.30 21.31 -22.60
C ALA A 11 -18.22 20.32 -21.84
N GLY A 12 -19.39 20.78 -21.38
CA GLY A 12 -20.38 19.96 -20.67
C GLY A 12 -21.00 18.87 -21.54
N TYR A 13 -21.13 19.10 -22.85
CA TYR A 13 -21.70 18.14 -23.78
C TYR A 13 -20.81 16.89 -23.91
N TRP A 14 -19.52 17.09 -24.20
CA TRP A 14 -18.55 15.99 -24.34
C TRP A 14 -18.29 15.28 -23.02
N ARG A 15 -18.23 16.01 -21.91
CA ARG A 15 -18.10 15.42 -20.57
C ARG A 15 -19.27 14.49 -20.25
N THR A 16 -20.48 14.83 -20.70
CA THR A 16 -21.66 13.99 -20.52
C THR A 16 -21.62 12.77 -21.43
N LEU A 17 -21.31 12.95 -22.73
CA LEU A 17 -21.26 11.87 -23.72
C LEU A 17 -20.19 10.81 -23.40
N PHE A 18 -19.03 11.23 -22.88
CA PHE A 18 -17.94 10.32 -22.50
C PHE A 18 -17.98 9.86 -21.03
N SER A 19 -19.01 10.23 -20.26
CA SER A 19 -19.19 9.71 -18.90
C SER A 19 -19.65 8.24 -18.92
N SER A 20 -19.11 7.42 -18.00
CA SER A 20 -19.55 6.03 -17.81
C SER A 20 -21.05 5.93 -17.49
N ASP A 21 -21.56 6.88 -16.69
CA ASP A 21 -22.96 6.98 -16.29
C ASP A 21 -23.92 7.11 -17.49
N PHE A 22 -23.55 7.87 -18.51
CA PHE A 22 -24.36 8.03 -19.72
C PHE A 22 -24.55 6.69 -20.45
N TRP A 23 -23.49 5.90 -20.57
CA TRP A 23 -23.53 4.60 -21.23
C TRP A 23 -24.28 3.54 -20.42
N VAL A 24 -24.09 3.52 -19.09
CA VAL A 24 -24.83 2.61 -18.20
C VAL A 24 -26.34 2.92 -18.24
N ARG A 25 -26.72 4.21 -18.21
CA ARG A 25 -28.13 4.63 -18.31
C ARG A 25 -28.72 4.26 -19.67
N THR A 26 -28.01 4.53 -20.75
CA THR A 26 -28.46 4.21 -22.11
C THR A 26 -28.63 2.71 -22.31
N ALA A 27 -27.67 1.89 -21.87
CA ALA A 27 -27.75 0.42 -21.95
C ALA A 27 -28.94 -0.15 -21.16
N ARG A 28 -29.22 0.38 -19.97
CA ARG A 28 -30.41 0.01 -19.17
C ARG A 28 -31.72 0.42 -19.86
N SER A 29 -31.74 1.58 -20.52
CA SER A 29 -32.91 2.08 -21.25
C SER A 29 -33.20 1.31 -22.54
N VAL A 30 -32.17 0.82 -23.25
CA VAL A 30 -32.33 -0.08 -24.42
C VAL A 30 -33.08 -1.35 -24.02
N ARG A 31 -32.68 -1.99 -22.91
CA ARG A 31 -33.33 -3.23 -22.42
C ARG A 31 -34.80 -3.04 -22.04
N ARG A 32 -35.21 -1.81 -21.68
CA ARG A 32 -36.58 -1.49 -21.22
C ARG A 32 -37.43 -0.78 -22.28
N VAL A 33 -36.92 -0.58 -23.49
CA VAL A 33 -37.54 0.27 -24.52
C VAL A 33 -38.93 -0.19 -24.97
N HIS A 34 -39.18 -1.51 -24.92
CA HIS A 34 -40.45 -2.11 -25.34
C HIS A 34 -41.57 -1.92 -24.30
N LYS A 35 -41.23 -1.80 -23.01
CA LYS A 35 -42.21 -1.79 -21.90
C LYS A 35 -42.51 -0.39 -21.36
N ASP A 36 -41.57 0.56 -21.45
CA ASP A 36 -41.71 1.87 -20.81
C ASP A 36 -41.69 3.04 -21.81
N ARG A 37 -42.70 3.92 -21.73
CA ARG A 37 -42.80 5.15 -22.53
C ARG A 37 -41.71 6.16 -22.13
N ARG A 38 -41.27 6.19 -20.88
CA ARG A 38 -40.20 7.08 -20.39
C ARG A 38 -38.83 6.67 -20.93
N ALA A 39 -38.54 5.37 -20.98
CA ALA A 39 -37.32 4.81 -21.58
C ALA A 39 -37.19 5.17 -23.07
N ARG A 40 -38.30 5.15 -23.82
CA ARG A 40 -38.33 5.58 -25.23
C ARG A 40 -37.96 7.06 -25.42
N LYS A 41 -38.42 7.94 -24.52
CA LYS A 41 -38.08 9.38 -24.58
C LYS A 41 -36.58 9.59 -24.29
N GLN A 42 -36.03 8.90 -23.29
CA GLN A 42 -34.60 8.95 -22.97
C GLN A 42 -33.73 8.39 -24.10
N LEU A 43 -34.17 7.29 -24.74
CA LEU A 43 -33.45 6.70 -25.86
C LEU A 43 -33.45 7.61 -27.10
N ARG A 44 -34.57 8.32 -27.37
CA ARG A 44 -34.62 9.37 -28.41
C ARG A 44 -33.66 10.51 -28.09
N SER A 45 -33.61 10.98 -26.84
CA SER A 45 -32.66 12.01 -26.42
C SER A 45 -31.21 11.54 -26.56
N ALA A 46 -30.88 10.31 -26.15
CA ALA A 46 -29.55 9.73 -26.32
C ALA A 46 -29.17 9.58 -27.80
N LEU A 47 -30.12 9.16 -28.65
CA LEU A 47 -29.92 9.05 -30.09
C LEU A 47 -29.67 10.41 -30.74
N ILE A 48 -30.43 11.45 -30.37
CA ILE A 48 -30.20 12.82 -30.82
C ILE A 48 -28.81 13.30 -30.37
N PHE A 49 -28.44 13.00 -29.12
CA PHE A 49 -27.10 13.29 -28.59
C PHE A 49 -25.99 12.59 -29.39
N LEU A 50 -26.24 11.43 -29.99
CA LEU A 50 -25.23 10.69 -30.76
C LEU A 50 -25.21 11.09 -32.24
N ILE A 51 -26.35 11.42 -32.82
CA ILE A 51 -26.51 11.79 -34.25
C ILE A 51 -26.12 13.26 -34.50
N ALA A 52 -26.43 14.17 -33.58
CA ALA A 52 -26.11 15.60 -33.72
C ALA A 52 -24.63 15.90 -34.07
N PRO A 53 -23.61 15.31 -33.41
CA PRO A 53 -22.22 15.58 -33.75
C PRO A 53 -21.86 15.04 -35.13
N VAL A 54 -22.39 13.87 -35.50
CA VAL A 54 -22.17 13.27 -36.83
C VAL A 54 -22.74 14.19 -37.92
N LEU A 55 -23.97 14.67 -37.77
CA LEU A 55 -24.58 15.60 -38.73
C LEU A 55 -23.82 16.92 -38.82
N CYS A 56 -23.34 17.47 -37.69
CA CYS A 56 -22.56 18.69 -37.69
C CYS A 56 -21.18 18.50 -38.33
N ILE A 57 -20.53 17.35 -38.11
CA ILE A 57 -19.28 17.00 -38.80
C ILE A 57 -19.54 16.90 -40.30
N VAL A 58 -20.54 16.12 -40.73
CA VAL A 58 -20.90 15.96 -42.16
C VAL A 58 -21.22 17.31 -42.81
N TYR A 59 -21.97 18.18 -42.12
CA TYR A 59 -22.31 19.52 -42.62
C TYR A 59 -21.09 20.44 -42.70
N ALA A 60 -20.22 20.45 -41.69
CA ALA A 60 -18.96 21.19 -41.73
C ALA A 60 -18.07 20.68 -42.86
N PHE A 61 -18.03 19.36 -43.07
CA PHE A 61 -17.31 18.70 -44.15
C PHE A 61 -17.85 19.09 -45.53
N TRP A 62 -19.18 19.16 -45.66
CA TRP A 62 -19.85 19.62 -46.89
C TRP A 62 -19.56 21.09 -47.19
N LEU A 63 -19.55 21.97 -46.18
CA LEU A 63 -19.16 23.37 -46.33
C LEU A 63 -17.68 23.53 -46.73
N LEU A 64 -16.79 22.75 -46.12
CA LEU A 64 -15.36 22.72 -46.48
C LEU A 64 -15.16 22.24 -47.92
N ALA A 65 -15.90 21.22 -48.36
CA ALA A 65 -15.85 20.72 -49.74
C ALA A 65 -16.32 21.76 -50.76
N MET A 66 -17.34 22.56 -50.42
CA MET A 66 -17.83 23.67 -51.23
C MET A 66 -16.79 24.79 -51.40
N VAL A 67 -16.03 25.11 -50.35
CA VAL A 67 -15.10 26.26 -50.34
C VAL A 67 -13.74 25.91 -50.94
N PHE A 68 -13.20 24.71 -50.67
CA PHE A 68 -11.82 24.36 -51.02
C PHE A 68 -11.70 23.35 -52.18
N GLY A 69 -12.83 22.92 -52.75
CA GLY A 69 -12.87 21.91 -53.80
C GLY A 69 -12.57 20.49 -53.29
N ALA A 70 -12.89 19.49 -54.12
CA ALA A 70 -12.82 18.07 -53.74
C ALA A 70 -11.41 17.56 -53.37
N GLY A 71 -10.34 18.29 -53.71
CA GLY A 71 -8.95 17.88 -53.46
C GLY A 71 -8.50 17.95 -52.00
N VAL A 72 -8.93 18.97 -51.25
CA VAL A 72 -8.55 19.14 -49.81
C VAL A 72 -9.31 18.15 -48.91
N PHE A 73 -10.46 17.65 -49.40
CA PHE A 73 -11.32 16.69 -48.73
C PHE A 73 -10.62 15.37 -48.40
N GLY A 74 -9.83 14.83 -49.35
CA GLY A 74 -9.12 13.57 -49.16
C GLY A 74 -8.07 13.65 -48.04
N ILE A 75 -7.36 14.78 -47.95
CA ILE A 75 -6.30 14.99 -46.95
C ILE A 75 -6.91 15.10 -45.54
N GLY A 76 -8.03 15.81 -45.39
CA GLY A 76 -8.72 15.95 -44.11
C GLY A 76 -9.27 14.62 -43.56
N ILE A 77 -9.83 13.76 -44.41
CA ILE A 77 -10.29 12.42 -44.01
C ILE A 77 -9.12 11.57 -43.54
N VAL A 78 -8.02 11.53 -44.32
CA VAL A 78 -6.85 10.73 -43.98
C VAL A 78 -6.23 11.16 -42.65
N ALA A 79 -6.12 12.47 -42.41
CA ALA A 79 -5.62 13.00 -41.12
C ALA A 79 -6.54 12.62 -39.95
N LEU A 80 -7.86 12.72 -40.11
CA LEU A 80 -8.83 12.35 -39.06
C LEU A 80 -8.78 10.84 -38.75
N VAL A 81 -8.71 10.00 -39.79
CA VAL A 81 -8.56 8.54 -39.63
C VAL A 81 -7.25 8.21 -38.92
N ALA A 82 -6.14 8.85 -39.27
CA ALA A 82 -4.85 8.64 -38.61
C ALA A 82 -4.90 9.00 -37.11
N VAL A 83 -5.58 10.10 -36.74
CA VAL A 83 -5.79 10.49 -35.33
C VAL A 83 -6.64 9.46 -34.59
N ILE A 84 -7.74 9.01 -35.19
CA ILE A 84 -8.61 7.98 -34.57
C ILE A 84 -7.83 6.67 -34.38
N VAL A 85 -7.10 6.21 -35.39
CA VAL A 85 -6.28 4.98 -35.31
C VAL A 85 -5.24 5.11 -34.19
N THR A 86 -4.58 6.26 -34.08
CA THR A 86 -3.59 6.52 -33.02
C THR A 86 -4.23 6.48 -31.63
N ILE A 87 -5.39 7.12 -31.45
CA ILE A 87 -6.13 7.11 -30.17
C ILE A 87 -6.59 5.69 -29.81
N VAL A 88 -7.10 4.92 -30.78
CA VAL A 88 -7.54 3.53 -30.58
C VAL A 88 -6.35 2.66 -30.19
N GLU A 89 -5.21 2.81 -30.85
CA GLU A 89 -4.01 2.01 -30.58
C GLU A 89 -3.42 2.31 -29.20
N VAL A 90 -3.35 3.59 -28.80
CA VAL A 90 -2.95 4.00 -27.45
C VAL A 90 -3.90 3.41 -26.40
N ASN A 91 -5.20 3.47 -26.64
CA ASN A 91 -6.19 2.89 -25.72
C ASN A 91 -6.15 1.36 -25.67
N ARG A 92 -5.88 0.67 -26.80
CA ARG A 92 -5.68 -0.79 -26.82
C ARG A 92 -4.43 -1.18 -26.04
N ARG A 93 -3.33 -0.45 -26.21
CA ARG A 93 -2.09 -0.68 -25.44
C ARG A 93 -2.31 -0.46 -23.95
N ARG A 94 -3.01 0.61 -23.55
CA ARG A 94 -3.38 0.85 -22.14
C ARG A 94 -4.25 -0.27 -21.57
N LYS A 95 -5.29 -0.68 -22.29
CA LYS A 95 -6.14 -1.80 -21.87
C LYS A 95 -5.39 -3.14 -21.82
N ALA A 96 -4.45 -3.37 -22.73
CA ALA A 96 -3.62 -4.57 -22.72
C ALA A 96 -2.64 -4.57 -21.53
N SER A 97 -2.05 -3.42 -21.20
CA SER A 97 -1.20 -3.29 -20.01
C SER A 97 -2.00 -3.40 -18.70
N GLU A 98 -3.21 -2.85 -18.65
CA GLU A 98 -4.11 -2.99 -17.51
C GLU A 98 -4.56 -4.44 -17.34
N LYS A 99 -4.93 -5.12 -18.44
CA LYS A 99 -5.31 -6.53 -18.41
C LYS A 99 -4.13 -7.42 -18.01
N LYS A 100 -2.93 -7.16 -18.53
CA LYS A 100 -1.71 -7.88 -18.13
C LYS A 100 -1.37 -7.63 -16.65
N ARG A 101 -1.54 -6.40 -16.15
CA ARG A 101 -1.39 -6.09 -14.72
C ARG A 101 -2.44 -6.79 -13.87
N ALA A 102 -3.70 -6.85 -14.32
CA ALA A 102 -4.77 -7.56 -13.64
C ALA A 102 -4.54 -9.09 -13.65
N GLU A 103 -4.07 -9.66 -14.75
CA GLU A 103 -3.70 -11.08 -14.86
C GLU A 103 -2.49 -11.43 -13.98
N LEU A 104 -1.48 -10.55 -13.90
CA LEU A 104 -0.33 -10.69 -13.00
C LEU A 104 -0.67 -10.40 -11.52
N ALA A 105 -1.72 -9.64 -11.25
CA ALA A 105 -2.26 -9.46 -9.90
C ALA A 105 -3.08 -10.68 -9.45
N ALA A 106 -3.80 -11.32 -10.38
CA ALA A 106 -4.56 -12.54 -10.11
C ALA A 106 -3.68 -13.80 -10.00
N ASN A 107 -2.40 -13.72 -10.38
CA ASN A 107 -1.49 -14.86 -10.33
C ASN A 107 -0.05 -14.41 -10.00
N PRO A 108 0.26 -14.18 -8.70
CA PRO A 108 1.55 -13.65 -8.25
C PRO A 108 2.74 -14.54 -8.62
N GLU A 109 2.51 -15.84 -8.74
CA GLU A 109 3.55 -16.83 -9.07
C GLU A 109 4.09 -16.70 -10.51
N LEU A 110 3.37 -15.98 -11.38
CA LEU A 110 3.79 -15.70 -12.76
C LEU A 110 4.54 -14.37 -12.92
N ARG A 111 4.70 -13.58 -11.84
CA ARG A 111 5.45 -12.32 -11.91
C ARG A 111 6.94 -12.62 -12.03
N PRO A 112 7.66 -12.06 -13.02
CA PRO A 112 9.11 -12.13 -13.03
C PRO A 112 9.66 -11.45 -11.76
N PRO A 113 10.83 -11.88 -11.25
CA PRO A 113 11.46 -11.21 -10.13
C PRO A 113 11.72 -9.73 -10.49
N PRO A 114 11.51 -8.79 -9.55
CA PRO A 114 11.80 -7.38 -9.79
C PRO A 114 13.30 -7.19 -10.04
N PRO A 115 13.70 -6.14 -10.77
CA PRO A 115 15.10 -5.77 -10.87
C PRO A 115 15.67 -5.46 -9.47
N PRO A 116 17.00 -5.57 -9.27
CA PRO A 116 17.62 -5.15 -8.03
C PRO A 116 17.26 -3.68 -7.74
N PRO A 117 17.03 -3.32 -6.45
CA PRO A 117 16.59 -1.99 -6.09
C PRO A 117 17.62 -0.94 -6.51
N SER A 118 17.14 0.20 -7.01
CA SER A 118 18.00 1.32 -7.36
C SER A 118 18.76 1.85 -6.13
N PRO A 119 19.92 2.48 -6.30
CA PRO A 119 20.66 3.11 -5.19
C PRO A 119 19.81 4.11 -4.40
N GLU A 120 18.93 4.85 -5.07
CA GLU A 120 17.99 5.81 -4.47
C GLU A 120 16.94 5.11 -3.60
N LEU A 121 16.37 4.00 -4.08
CA LEU A 121 15.42 3.21 -3.31
C LEU A 121 16.08 2.58 -2.09
N ARG A 122 17.30 2.04 -2.25
CA ARG A 122 18.08 1.52 -1.13
C ARG A 122 18.36 2.60 -0.09
N ARG A 123 18.78 3.80 -0.54
CA ARG A 123 18.97 4.96 0.34
C ARG A 123 17.70 5.29 1.11
N THR A 124 16.54 5.26 0.45
CA THR A 124 15.25 5.47 1.11
C THR A 124 15.00 4.43 2.21
N PHE A 125 15.24 3.14 1.95
CA PHE A 125 15.09 2.11 2.98
C PHE A 125 16.07 2.31 4.15
N ALA A 126 17.30 2.75 3.89
CA ALA A 126 18.26 3.10 4.93
C ALA A 126 17.80 4.31 5.77
N GLU A 127 17.24 5.33 5.13
CA GLU A 127 16.66 6.49 5.81
C GLU A 127 15.45 6.09 6.69
N LEU A 128 14.56 5.24 6.18
CA LEU A 128 13.45 4.67 6.97
C LEU A 128 13.95 3.83 8.16
N ALA A 129 14.99 3.02 7.96
CA ALA A 129 15.59 2.24 9.02
C ALA A 129 16.14 3.15 10.11
N LEU A 130 16.85 4.22 9.74
CA LEU A 130 17.36 5.20 10.71
C LEU A 130 16.23 5.88 11.50
N LEU A 131 15.11 6.22 10.84
CA LEU A 131 13.94 6.79 11.51
C LEU A 131 13.35 5.83 12.55
N HIS A 132 13.13 4.57 12.18
CA HIS A 132 12.65 3.55 13.11
C HIS A 132 13.63 3.30 14.26
N ALA A 133 14.93 3.33 13.99
CA ALA A 133 15.97 3.20 15.01
C ALA A 133 15.93 4.36 16.01
N VAL A 134 15.88 5.61 15.55
CA VAL A 134 15.81 6.78 16.45
C VAL A 134 14.54 6.75 17.29
N TYR A 135 13.39 6.40 16.69
CA TYR A 135 12.13 6.37 17.43
C TYR A 135 12.08 5.23 18.47
N ALA A 136 12.57 4.03 18.13
CA ALA A 136 12.68 2.92 19.06
C ALA A 136 13.69 3.21 20.19
N ASP A 137 14.87 3.73 19.85
CA ASP A 137 15.90 4.10 20.84
C ASP A 137 15.40 5.18 21.81
N ARG A 138 14.61 6.13 21.29
CA ARG A 138 13.92 7.13 22.12
C ARG A 138 12.90 6.49 23.07
N SER A 139 12.07 5.58 22.58
CA SER A 139 11.12 4.81 23.42
C SER A 139 11.84 4.08 24.54
N GLY A 140 12.95 3.38 24.25
CA GLY A 140 13.73 2.67 25.26
C GLY A 140 14.32 3.60 26.32
N SER A 141 14.82 4.77 25.89
CA SER A 141 15.33 5.80 26.80
C SER A 141 14.23 6.38 27.71
N GLU A 142 13.03 6.61 27.18
CA GLU A 142 11.87 7.07 27.96
C GLU A 142 11.37 6.01 28.94
N GLN A 143 11.30 4.75 28.51
CA GLN A 143 10.95 3.63 29.39
C GLN A 143 11.95 3.48 30.54
N PHE A 144 13.24 3.68 30.27
CA PHE A 144 14.26 3.76 31.32
C PHE A 144 13.98 4.91 32.30
N LEU A 145 13.65 6.10 31.80
CA LEU A 145 13.39 7.25 32.67
C LEU A 145 12.20 7.03 33.61
N HIS A 146 11.18 6.29 33.17
CA HIS A 146 10.02 5.91 33.98
C HIS A 146 10.33 4.80 34.97
N THR A 147 10.96 3.72 34.52
CA THR A 147 11.16 2.50 35.32
C THR A 147 12.44 2.53 36.17
N LYS A 148 13.40 3.39 35.83
CA LYS A 148 14.77 3.43 36.34
C LYS A 148 15.55 2.13 36.16
N ILE A 149 15.08 1.25 35.28
CA ILE A 149 15.72 -0.02 34.95
C ILE A 149 16.30 0.11 33.54
N LEU A 150 17.62 0.06 33.43
CA LEU A 150 18.30 0.14 32.14
C LEU A 150 18.20 -1.23 31.47
N PRO A 151 17.57 -1.33 30.30
CA PRO A 151 17.58 -2.58 29.55
C PRO A 151 19.02 -2.93 29.13
N GLU A 152 19.30 -4.22 29.03
CA GLU A 152 20.64 -4.73 28.77
C GLU A 152 21.23 -4.18 27.46
N GLY A 153 22.46 -3.68 27.51
CA GLY A 153 23.18 -3.19 26.33
C GLY A 153 22.72 -1.85 25.78
N ILE A 154 21.83 -1.12 26.47
CA ILE A 154 21.45 0.25 26.11
C ILE A 154 22.40 1.25 26.78
N GLU A 155 22.85 2.24 26.02
CA GLU A 155 23.34 3.50 26.56
C GLU A 155 22.28 4.55 26.30
N ILE A 156 21.94 5.36 27.32
CA ILE A 156 20.90 6.37 27.19
C ILE A 156 21.42 7.49 26.30
N ILE A 157 20.86 7.59 25.10
CA ILE A 157 21.17 8.67 24.16
C ILE A 157 20.18 9.81 24.45
N THR A 158 20.71 11.02 24.61
CA THR A 158 19.85 12.19 24.86
C THR A 158 19.03 12.53 23.61
N ARG A 159 17.83 13.08 23.83
CA ARG A 159 16.96 13.61 22.75
C ARG A 159 17.71 14.48 21.76
N ARG A 160 18.63 15.33 22.26
CA ARG A 160 19.38 16.27 21.42
C ARG A 160 20.22 15.53 20.38
N VAL A 161 20.95 14.49 20.78
CA VAL A 161 21.80 13.71 19.87
C VAL A 161 20.95 13.04 18.78
N GLN A 162 19.80 12.46 19.15
CA GLN A 162 18.87 11.86 18.20
C GLN A 162 18.31 12.89 17.20
N LEU A 163 17.90 14.07 17.67
CA LEU A 163 17.39 15.14 16.80
C LEU A 163 18.47 15.72 15.89
N ASP A 164 19.68 15.92 16.39
CA ASP A 164 20.80 16.43 15.62
C ASP A 164 21.19 15.42 14.53
N LEU A 165 21.23 14.11 14.84
CA LEU A 165 21.42 13.05 13.85
C LEU A 165 20.37 13.10 12.71
N LEU A 166 19.09 13.28 13.05
CA LEU A 166 18.02 13.40 12.06
C LEU A 166 18.16 14.67 11.19
N ARG A 167 18.66 15.77 11.75
CA ARG A 167 18.89 17.02 11.02
C ARG A 167 20.09 16.90 10.08
N ASP A 168 21.18 16.33 10.55
CA ASP A 168 22.41 16.14 9.78
C ASP A 168 22.18 15.26 8.54
N ARG A 169 21.20 14.34 8.63
CA ARG A 169 20.77 13.49 7.50
C ARG A 169 19.65 14.08 6.66
N GLY A 170 19.18 15.30 6.95
CA GLY A 170 18.07 15.92 6.24
C GLY A 170 16.72 15.19 6.41
N LEU A 171 16.60 14.33 7.41
CA LEU A 171 15.40 13.52 7.67
C LEU A 171 14.40 14.24 8.55
N TYR A 172 14.87 15.10 9.45
CA TYR A 172 14.03 15.80 10.43
C TYR A 172 12.77 16.46 9.83
N ASN A 173 12.93 17.14 8.68
CA ASN A 173 11.82 17.83 8.00
C ASN A 173 10.92 16.91 7.16
N ARG A 174 11.32 15.65 6.94
CA ARG A 174 10.60 14.65 6.12
C ARG A 174 9.77 13.69 6.95
N ILE A 175 9.87 13.74 8.28
CA ILE A 175 9.08 12.95 9.23
C ILE A 175 7.70 13.57 9.39
N GLU A 176 6.67 12.74 9.59
CA GLU A 176 5.32 13.19 9.93
C GLU A 176 5.31 14.08 11.19
N ASP A 177 4.49 15.14 11.20
CA ASP A 177 4.42 16.10 12.31
C ASP A 177 4.03 15.45 13.63
N SER A 178 3.17 14.43 13.62
CA SER A 178 2.78 13.66 14.81
C SER A 178 4.00 13.06 15.52
N VAL A 179 4.86 12.38 14.77
CA VAL A 179 6.08 11.77 15.29
C VAL A 179 7.13 12.82 15.63
N ARG A 180 7.27 13.85 14.80
CA ARG A 180 8.19 14.96 15.07
C ARG A 180 7.87 15.65 16.39
N ASN A 181 6.60 15.94 16.64
CA ASN A 181 6.12 16.54 17.89
C ASN A 181 6.40 15.62 19.08
N LEU A 182 6.28 14.30 18.89
CA LEU A 182 6.60 13.33 19.94
C LEU A 182 8.10 13.30 20.26
N LEU A 183 8.97 13.28 19.24
CA LEU A 183 10.43 13.37 19.39
C LEU A 183 10.91 14.69 20.02
N LEU A 184 10.12 15.76 19.88
CA LEU A 184 10.41 17.07 20.48
C LEU A 184 10.02 17.18 21.96
N ARG A 185 9.21 16.26 22.50
CA ARG A 185 8.84 16.29 23.92
C ARG A 185 10.10 16.21 24.80
N ALA A 186 10.02 16.76 26.01
CA ALA A 186 11.13 16.68 26.96
C ALA A 186 11.36 15.23 27.43
N ASP A 187 12.58 14.95 27.90
CA ASP A 187 12.94 13.66 28.47
C ASP A 187 11.99 13.30 29.64
N GLY A 188 11.47 12.07 29.64
CA GLY A 188 10.54 11.56 30.66
C GLY A 188 9.08 11.96 30.47
N HIS A 189 8.73 12.63 29.37
CA HIS A 189 7.38 13.11 29.09
C HIS A 189 6.62 12.25 28.06
N TRP A 190 7.22 11.15 27.59
CA TRP A 190 6.45 10.17 26.82
C TRP A 190 5.54 9.41 27.76
N THR A 191 4.28 9.25 27.38
CA THR A 191 3.35 8.39 28.12
C THR A 191 3.72 6.91 27.93
N ALA A 192 3.16 6.02 28.75
CA ALA A 192 3.33 4.58 28.55
C ALA A 192 2.83 4.12 27.16
N ALA A 193 1.76 4.74 26.65
CA ALA A 193 1.24 4.48 25.31
C ALA A 193 2.23 4.93 24.22
N ASP A 194 2.82 6.13 24.36
CA ASP A 194 3.85 6.61 23.42
C ASP A 194 5.09 5.69 23.43
N CYS A 195 5.51 5.23 24.61
CA CYS A 195 6.62 4.29 24.74
C CYS A 195 6.30 2.95 24.05
N HIS A 196 5.09 2.42 24.26
CA HIS A 196 4.62 1.20 23.61
C HIS A 196 4.57 1.36 22.08
N GLU A 197 4.02 2.46 21.57
CA GLU A 197 3.99 2.74 20.13
C GLU A 197 5.41 2.82 19.55
N GLY A 198 6.35 3.45 20.28
CA GLY A 198 7.75 3.48 19.90
C GLY A 198 8.47 2.15 19.95
N SER A 199 8.10 1.27 20.87
CA SER A 199 8.68 -0.07 20.93
C SER A 199 8.26 -0.93 19.74
N LEU A 200 7.05 -0.71 19.20
CA LEU A 200 6.58 -1.38 17.97
C LEU A 200 7.38 -0.99 16.72
N ALA A 201 8.20 0.06 16.77
CA ALA A 201 9.09 0.45 15.68
C ALA A 201 10.29 -0.49 15.48
N LEU A 202 10.61 -1.30 16.50
CA LEU A 202 11.69 -2.30 16.42
C LEU A 202 11.45 -3.33 15.33
N GLU A 203 10.20 -3.70 15.09
CA GLU A 203 9.87 -4.73 14.11
C GLU A 203 10.10 -4.26 12.67
N PRO A 204 9.57 -3.10 12.23
CA PRO A 204 9.98 -2.48 10.97
C PRO A 204 11.50 -2.31 10.82
N LEU A 205 12.19 -1.93 11.90
CA LEU A 205 13.64 -1.77 11.89
C LEU A 205 14.37 -3.09 11.60
N ARG A 206 13.98 -4.20 12.27
CA ARG A 206 14.52 -5.55 12.01
C ARG A 206 14.36 -5.94 10.55
N VAL A 207 13.16 -5.76 9.99
CA VAL A 207 12.87 -6.04 8.58
C VAL A 207 13.75 -5.20 7.66
N LEU A 208 13.84 -3.89 7.87
CA LEU A 208 14.62 -3.01 7.00
C LEU A 208 16.12 -3.32 7.06
N ARG A 209 16.68 -3.58 8.24
CA ARG A 209 18.10 -3.96 8.39
C ARG A 209 18.41 -5.29 7.70
N TRP A 210 17.54 -6.28 7.86
CA TRP A 210 17.64 -7.55 7.14
C TRP A 210 17.54 -7.39 5.63
N CYS A 211 16.57 -6.60 5.16
CA CYS A 211 16.40 -6.26 3.74
C CYS A 211 17.66 -5.60 3.16
N LEU A 212 18.30 -4.69 3.92
CA LEU A 212 19.55 -4.02 3.57
C LEU A 212 20.81 -4.89 3.77
N ARG A 213 20.64 -6.17 4.12
CA ARG A 213 21.71 -7.16 4.38
C ARG A 213 22.69 -6.78 5.50
N LEU A 214 22.23 -5.99 6.48
CA LEU A 214 22.99 -5.75 7.71
C LEU A 214 22.88 -6.92 8.69
N ASP A 215 21.73 -7.59 8.67
CA ASP A 215 21.46 -8.76 9.49
C ASP A 215 21.34 -9.98 8.55
N HIS A 216 22.01 -11.09 8.91
CA HIS A 216 22.08 -12.29 8.06
C HIS A 216 20.74 -13.03 7.94
N TYR A 217 19.91 -12.97 8.99
CA TYR A 217 18.62 -13.63 9.05
C TYR A 217 17.59 -12.69 9.69
N LEU A 218 16.32 -12.90 9.34
CA LEU A 218 15.18 -12.24 9.98
C LEU A 218 14.62 -13.20 11.03
N PRO A 219 14.72 -12.89 12.34
CA PRO A 219 14.18 -13.76 13.39
C PRO A 219 12.69 -14.01 13.17
N SER A 220 12.19 -15.21 13.50
CA SER A 220 10.74 -15.44 13.46
C SER A 220 10.04 -14.50 14.44
N ILE A 221 8.82 -14.04 14.11
CA ILE A 221 8.07 -13.10 14.99
C ILE A 221 7.90 -13.72 16.39
N GLY A 222 7.69 -15.04 16.41
CA GLY A 222 7.57 -15.84 17.62
C GLY A 222 8.81 -15.85 18.49
N GLU A 223 10.03 -15.90 17.94
CA GLU A 223 11.27 -16.07 18.73
C GLU A 223 11.69 -14.81 19.50
N ALA A 224 11.32 -13.63 19.03
CA ALA A 224 11.78 -12.36 19.59
C ALA A 224 10.63 -11.45 20.07
N PRO A 225 9.74 -11.93 20.97
CA PRO A 225 8.67 -11.09 21.51
C PRO A 225 9.22 -10.00 22.43
N ARG A 226 10.45 -10.18 22.94
CA ARG A 226 11.12 -9.18 23.78
C ARG A 226 11.64 -8.02 22.92
N LEU A 227 11.44 -6.82 23.46
CA LEU A 227 11.91 -5.57 22.90
C LEU A 227 13.44 -5.55 22.94
N ASP A 228 14.08 -5.70 21.78
CA ASP A 228 15.53 -5.62 21.66
C ASP A 228 15.96 -4.22 21.20
N TYR A 229 16.04 -3.30 22.15
CA TYR A 229 16.52 -1.94 21.93
C TYR A 229 18.02 -1.84 21.65
N LYS A 230 18.79 -2.92 21.85
CA LYS A 230 20.22 -2.94 21.48
C LYS A 230 20.37 -2.71 19.99
N LEU A 231 19.49 -3.31 19.19
CA LEU A 231 19.49 -3.18 17.74
C LEU A 231 19.19 -1.74 17.28
N SER A 232 18.27 -1.03 17.93
CA SER A 232 18.05 0.40 17.66
C SER A 232 19.23 1.26 18.11
N SER A 233 19.76 1.03 19.31
CA SER A 233 20.88 1.81 19.85
C SER A 233 22.15 1.66 19.02
N GLN A 234 22.48 0.43 18.59
CA GLN A 234 23.60 0.18 17.67
C GLN A 234 23.43 0.91 16.34
N THR A 235 22.21 0.94 15.81
CA THR A 235 21.91 1.62 14.55
C THR A 235 22.04 3.15 14.70
N VAL A 236 21.64 3.72 15.84
CA VAL A 236 21.81 5.15 16.12
C VAL A 236 23.29 5.52 16.34
N LYS A 237 24.08 4.62 16.93
CA LYS A 237 25.53 4.83 17.17
C LYS A 237 26.38 4.72 15.90
N ASP A 238 26.06 3.81 14.99
CA ASP A 238 26.72 3.67 13.68
C ASP A 238 25.69 3.76 12.54
N PRO A 239 25.14 4.96 12.27
CA PRO A 239 24.12 5.15 11.25
C PRO A 239 24.69 4.92 9.83
N ASP A 240 26.00 5.10 9.63
CA ASP A 240 26.65 4.91 8.34
C ASP A 240 26.59 3.46 7.85
N SER A 241 26.53 2.49 8.77
CA SER A 241 26.34 1.07 8.42
C SER A 241 25.16 0.86 7.47
N LEU A 242 24.03 1.56 7.69
CA LEU A 242 22.82 1.49 6.85
C LEU A 242 23.06 1.87 5.38
N PHE A 243 24.01 2.77 5.15
CA PHE A 243 24.27 3.36 3.84
C PHE A 243 25.45 2.71 3.10
N ARG A 244 26.30 1.92 3.79
CA ARG A 244 27.53 1.34 3.22
C ARG A 244 27.33 0.15 2.28
N GLY A 245 26.31 -0.68 2.51
CA GLY A 245 26.16 -1.91 1.72
C GLY A 245 25.75 -1.66 0.25
N SER A 246 25.90 -2.68 -0.61
CA SER A 246 25.37 -2.73 -1.99
C SER A 246 24.22 -3.71 -2.15
N ASP A 247 24.15 -4.71 -1.27
CA ASP A 247 23.26 -5.86 -1.44
C ASP A 247 21.88 -5.63 -0.83
N PHE A 248 20.88 -6.30 -1.41
CA PHE A 248 19.53 -6.33 -0.90
C PHE A 248 19.06 -7.79 -0.81
N VAL A 249 18.06 -8.06 0.03
CA VAL A 249 17.45 -9.39 0.09
C VAL A 249 16.84 -9.78 -1.27
N SER A 250 17.00 -11.03 -1.69
CA SER A 250 16.38 -11.47 -2.95
C SER A 250 14.86 -11.49 -2.81
N TYR A 251 14.17 -11.31 -3.94
CA TYR A 251 12.71 -11.32 -4.00
C TYR A 251 12.10 -12.61 -3.43
N ASP A 252 12.65 -13.78 -3.78
CA ASP A 252 12.15 -15.06 -3.27
C ASP A 252 12.23 -15.12 -1.75
N THR A 253 13.34 -14.63 -1.17
CA THR A 253 13.51 -14.59 0.29
C THR A 253 12.52 -13.61 0.92
N LEU A 254 12.28 -12.46 0.29
CA LEU A 254 11.28 -11.48 0.73
C LEU A 254 9.88 -12.11 0.76
N ASN A 255 9.51 -12.83 -0.30
CA ASN A 255 8.20 -13.48 -0.43
C ASN A 255 8.00 -14.60 0.61
N ILE A 256 9.04 -15.41 0.86
CA ILE A 256 9.01 -16.41 1.94
C ILE A 256 8.75 -15.74 3.29
N ALA A 257 9.46 -14.65 3.59
CA ALA A 257 9.27 -13.91 4.84
C ALA A 257 7.87 -13.28 4.92
N PHE A 258 7.35 -12.77 3.81
CA PHE A 258 6.00 -12.21 3.71
C PHE A 258 4.93 -13.25 4.02
N ARG A 259 4.97 -14.42 3.38
CA ARG A 259 4.05 -15.54 3.63
C ARG A 259 4.14 -16.04 5.08
N ALA A 260 5.35 -16.15 5.62
CA ALA A 260 5.56 -16.52 7.02
C ALA A 260 4.93 -15.50 7.99
N ALA A 261 5.09 -14.20 7.73
CA ALA A 261 4.47 -13.14 8.52
C ALA A 261 2.94 -13.16 8.43
N ALA A 262 2.39 -13.39 7.23
CA ALA A 262 0.96 -13.53 6.99
C ALA A 262 0.38 -14.72 7.79
N ASN A 263 0.97 -15.90 7.67
CA ASN A 263 0.52 -17.10 8.39
C ASN A 263 0.52 -16.88 9.91
N PHE A 264 1.60 -16.29 10.43
CA PHE A 264 1.71 -16.02 11.86
C PHE A 264 0.69 -14.98 12.33
N MET A 265 0.49 -13.91 11.56
CA MET A 265 -0.53 -12.89 11.82
C MET A 265 -1.93 -13.50 11.83
N HIS A 266 -2.29 -14.30 10.82
CA HIS A 266 -3.61 -14.95 10.74
C HIS A 266 -3.84 -15.94 11.87
N ARG A 267 -2.81 -16.69 12.28
CA ARG A 267 -2.90 -17.60 13.43
C ARG A 267 -3.17 -16.85 14.73
N CYS A 268 -2.48 -15.74 14.99
CA CYS A 268 -2.71 -14.91 16.18
C CYS A 268 -4.07 -14.19 16.13
N PHE A 269 -4.48 -13.71 14.95
CA PHE A 269 -5.81 -13.15 14.73
C PHE A 269 -6.91 -14.17 15.09
N ALA A 270 -6.77 -15.39 14.57
CA ALA A 270 -7.75 -16.45 14.76
C ALA A 270 -7.92 -16.81 16.24
N GLU A 271 -6.80 -16.94 16.96
CA GLU A 271 -6.78 -17.17 18.41
C GLU A 271 -7.48 -16.02 19.15
N ALA A 272 -7.14 -14.77 18.83
CA ALA A 272 -7.73 -13.60 19.47
C ALA A 272 -9.25 -13.49 19.26
N VAL A 273 -9.75 -13.86 18.08
CA VAL A 273 -11.20 -13.90 17.80
C VAL A 273 -11.89 -15.00 18.60
N VAL A 274 -11.34 -16.22 18.63
CA VAL A 274 -11.94 -17.35 19.37
C VAL A 274 -11.97 -17.08 20.88
N ARG A 275 -10.96 -16.39 21.42
CA ARG A 275 -10.91 -15.96 22.82
C ARG A 275 -11.79 -14.75 23.14
N GLY A 276 -12.41 -14.12 22.14
CA GLY A 276 -13.23 -12.92 22.32
C GLY A 276 -12.43 -11.64 22.60
N LEU A 277 -11.12 -11.64 22.33
CA LEU A 277 -10.26 -10.45 22.47
C LEU A 277 -10.47 -9.45 21.33
N MET A 278 -10.94 -9.94 20.18
CA MET A 278 -11.15 -9.13 18.99
C MET A 278 -12.45 -9.47 18.28
N GLN A 279 -13.11 -8.44 17.75
CA GLN A 279 -14.31 -8.60 16.95
C GLN A 279 -13.92 -8.87 15.48
N PRO A 280 -14.40 -9.96 14.87
CA PRO A 280 -14.23 -10.19 13.44
C PRO A 280 -15.02 -9.14 12.64
N ALA A 281 -14.57 -8.84 11.43
CA ALA A 281 -15.23 -7.83 10.59
C ALA A 281 -16.60 -8.31 10.10
N ASP A 282 -16.70 -9.60 9.78
CA ASP A 282 -17.92 -10.26 9.34
C ASP A 282 -18.00 -11.73 9.79
N GLU A 283 -19.08 -12.41 9.41
CA GLU A 283 -19.30 -13.83 9.74
C GLU A 283 -18.31 -14.76 9.02
N GLU A 284 -17.79 -14.37 7.85
CA GLU A 284 -16.84 -15.18 7.08
C GLU A 284 -15.48 -15.20 7.78
N ASP A 285 -14.99 -14.04 8.22
CA ASP A 285 -13.78 -13.89 9.03
C ASP A 285 -13.90 -14.68 10.33
N ALA A 286 -15.06 -14.62 10.99
CA ALA A 286 -15.32 -15.40 12.20
C ALA A 286 -15.23 -16.91 11.93
N ALA A 287 -15.85 -17.39 10.84
CA ALA A 287 -15.80 -18.80 10.43
C ALA A 287 -14.39 -19.24 10.02
N ARG A 288 -13.62 -18.36 9.38
CA ARG A 288 -12.22 -18.60 9.01
C ARG A 288 -11.32 -18.70 10.24
N ALA A 289 -11.45 -17.77 11.19
CA ALA A 289 -10.74 -17.81 12.46
C ALA A 289 -10.99 -19.12 13.22
N ARG A 290 -12.26 -19.56 13.31
CA ARG A 290 -12.60 -20.84 13.94
C ARG A 290 -11.94 -22.03 13.26
N ARG A 291 -12.01 -22.11 11.92
CA ARG A 291 -11.34 -23.17 11.15
C ARG A 291 -9.84 -23.22 11.41
N ILE A 292 -9.16 -22.07 11.40
CA ILE A 292 -7.71 -22.00 11.69
C ILE A 292 -7.40 -22.53 13.09
N VAL A 293 -8.19 -22.18 14.11
CA VAL A 293 -7.98 -22.69 15.47
C VAL A 293 -8.29 -24.18 15.56
N ASP A 294 -9.38 -24.64 14.95
CA ASP A 294 -9.81 -26.05 14.95
C ASP A 294 -8.75 -26.95 14.28
N ASP A 295 -8.13 -26.51 13.19
CA ASP A 295 -7.07 -27.25 12.48
C ASP A 295 -5.83 -27.49 13.36
N HIS A 296 -5.59 -26.62 14.34
CA HIS A 296 -4.47 -26.71 15.29
C HIS A 296 -4.88 -27.32 16.64
N SER A 297 -6.18 -27.45 16.91
CA SER A 297 -6.69 -28.02 18.15
C SER A 297 -6.26 -29.48 18.29
N GLY A 298 -5.60 -29.81 19.40
CA GLY A 298 -5.04 -31.14 19.66
C GLY A 298 -3.75 -31.47 18.90
N ASN A 299 -3.23 -30.56 18.06
CA ASN A 299 -2.01 -30.74 17.27
C ASN A 299 -0.93 -29.74 17.69
N GLU A 300 -0.48 -29.79 18.95
CA GLU A 300 0.51 -28.83 19.49
C GLU A 300 1.79 -28.73 18.64
N HIS A 301 2.23 -29.83 18.02
CA HIS A 301 3.40 -29.89 17.15
C HIS A 301 3.27 -29.11 15.83
N LYS A 302 2.04 -28.73 15.43
CA LYS A 302 1.77 -27.90 14.25
C LYS A 302 1.53 -26.45 14.60
N ASP A 303 1.33 -26.13 15.87
CA ASP A 303 1.07 -24.76 16.29
C ASP A 303 2.34 -23.91 16.20
N LEU A 304 2.15 -22.62 16.01
CA LEU A 304 3.26 -21.68 15.88
C LEU A 304 3.80 -21.33 17.27
N VAL A 305 5.11 -21.17 17.35
CA VAL A 305 5.82 -20.84 18.59
C VAL A 305 5.76 -19.33 18.83
N LEU A 306 5.51 -18.94 20.08
CA LEU A 306 5.60 -17.57 20.60
C LEU A 306 6.43 -17.59 21.89
N GLY A 307 7.68 -17.18 21.77
CA GLY A 307 8.70 -17.23 22.80
C GLY A 307 9.03 -18.68 23.15
N ASP A 308 8.70 -19.04 24.38
CA ASP A 308 8.82 -20.37 24.96
C ASP A 308 7.49 -21.15 24.96
N THR A 309 6.43 -20.57 24.41
CA THR A 309 5.08 -21.16 24.36
C THR A 309 4.59 -21.32 22.92
N ILE A 310 3.44 -21.97 22.74
CA ILE A 310 2.71 -21.99 21.46
C ILE A 310 1.55 -20.99 21.50
N VAL A 311 1.10 -20.49 20.35
CA VAL A 311 0.03 -19.47 20.26
C VAL A 311 -1.22 -19.87 21.05
N SER A 312 -1.65 -21.14 20.99
CA SER A 312 -2.81 -21.64 21.75
C SER A 312 -2.64 -21.61 23.27
N LYS A 313 -1.42 -21.54 23.79
CA LYS A 313 -1.12 -21.49 25.25
C LYS A 313 -0.62 -20.14 25.73
N ALA A 314 -0.33 -19.22 24.81
CA ALA A 314 0.14 -17.88 25.14
C ALA A 314 -0.92 -17.08 25.91
N THR A 315 -0.48 -16.06 26.66
CA THR A 315 -1.39 -15.14 27.35
C THR A 315 -2.11 -14.24 26.35
N ASP A 316 -3.27 -13.70 26.75
CA ASP A 316 -4.05 -12.81 25.89
C ASP A 316 -3.25 -11.55 25.48
N GLY A 317 -2.44 -11.01 26.41
CA GLY A 317 -1.55 -9.88 26.12
C GLY A 317 -0.47 -10.23 25.10
N ASP A 318 0.15 -11.40 25.23
CA ASP A 318 1.18 -11.87 24.29
C ASP A 318 0.61 -12.08 22.89
N ILE A 319 -0.60 -12.64 22.78
CA ILE A 319 -1.28 -12.84 21.48
C ILE A 319 -1.56 -11.51 20.79
N LEU A 320 -2.11 -10.54 21.54
CA LEU A 320 -2.41 -9.22 21.00
C LEU A 320 -1.12 -8.51 20.57
N HIS A 321 -0.07 -8.57 21.38
CA HIS A 321 1.22 -7.96 21.04
C HIS A 321 1.88 -8.63 19.83
N ALA A 322 1.95 -9.96 19.81
CA ALA A 322 2.51 -10.74 18.71
C ALA A 322 1.77 -10.50 17.40
N ARG A 323 0.43 -10.41 17.45
CA ARG A 323 -0.40 -10.01 16.30
C ARG A 323 -0.01 -8.63 15.77
N LEU A 324 0.15 -7.63 16.64
CA LEU A 324 0.54 -6.27 16.23
C LEU A 324 1.91 -6.24 15.55
N LEU A 325 2.89 -6.95 16.11
CA LEU A 325 4.23 -7.09 15.50
C LEU A 325 4.13 -7.80 14.14
N ALA A 326 3.38 -8.90 14.07
CA ALA A 326 3.18 -9.67 12.85
C ALA A 326 2.53 -8.84 11.74
N ALA A 327 1.50 -8.07 12.07
CA ALA A 327 0.83 -7.19 11.13
C ALA A 327 1.78 -6.10 10.61
N ARG A 328 2.58 -5.47 11.49
CA ARG A 328 3.58 -4.49 11.08
C ARG A 328 4.61 -5.08 10.11
N ARG A 329 5.13 -6.27 10.41
CA ARG A 329 6.04 -7.00 9.51
C ARG A 329 5.36 -7.30 8.17
N TYR A 330 4.15 -7.86 8.20
CA TYR A 330 3.38 -8.20 7.00
C TYR A 330 3.16 -6.99 6.08
N HIS A 331 2.66 -5.88 6.63
CA HIS A 331 2.41 -4.67 5.83
C HIS A 331 3.69 -4.04 5.29
N LEU A 332 4.77 -4.03 6.08
CA LEU A 332 6.04 -3.51 5.62
C LEU A 332 6.62 -4.38 4.50
N LEU A 333 6.61 -5.71 4.64
CA LEU A 333 7.10 -6.63 3.61
C LEU A 333 6.27 -6.50 2.32
N SER A 334 4.94 -6.41 2.44
CA SER A 334 4.04 -6.12 1.31
C SER A 334 4.41 -4.81 0.62
N TRP A 335 4.62 -3.74 1.40
CA TRP A 335 5.00 -2.44 0.87
C TRP A 335 6.37 -2.48 0.18
N ILE A 336 7.39 -3.11 0.78
CA ILE A 336 8.72 -3.29 0.18
C ILE A 336 8.59 -4.02 -1.16
N ALA A 337 7.84 -5.13 -1.20
CA ALA A 337 7.63 -5.89 -2.43
C ALA A 337 7.00 -5.02 -3.53
N ARG A 338 5.95 -4.27 -3.20
CA ARG A 338 5.25 -3.39 -4.15
C ARG A 338 6.14 -2.26 -4.66
N VAL A 339 6.95 -1.65 -3.79
CA VAL A 339 7.89 -0.59 -4.18
C VAL A 339 8.99 -1.14 -5.11
N GLN A 340 9.50 -2.35 -4.85
CA GLN A 340 10.48 -2.99 -5.73
C GLN A 340 9.92 -3.27 -7.14
N TYR A 341 8.63 -3.59 -7.24
CA TYR A 341 7.94 -3.76 -8.52
C TYR A 341 7.63 -2.46 -9.26
N GLY A 342 7.85 -1.30 -8.63
CA GLY A 342 7.42 -0.01 -9.18
C GLY A 342 5.89 0.17 -9.18
N ASP A 343 5.17 -0.64 -8.40
CA ASP A 343 3.71 -0.54 -8.23
C ASP A 343 3.34 0.61 -7.27
N PHE A 344 4.31 1.12 -6.51
CA PHE A 344 4.11 2.17 -5.53
C PHE A 344 5.28 3.17 -5.54
N GLU A 345 4.97 4.46 -5.55
CA GLU A 345 5.97 5.51 -5.36
C GLU A 345 6.34 5.62 -3.88
N VAL A 346 7.62 5.82 -3.60
CA VAL A 346 8.06 6.17 -2.26
C VAL A 346 7.49 7.56 -1.94
N PRO A 347 6.72 7.72 -0.85
CA PRO A 347 6.19 9.03 -0.50
C PRO A 347 7.32 10.00 -0.13
N ASP A 348 7.20 11.26 -0.55
CA ASP A 348 8.15 12.33 -0.21
C ASP A 348 8.29 12.51 1.31
N VAL A 349 7.18 12.29 2.03
CA VAL A 349 7.12 12.21 3.49
C VAL A 349 7.38 10.79 3.91
N LEU A 350 8.44 10.59 4.70
CA LEU A 350 8.76 9.31 5.31
C LEU A 350 7.74 9.04 6.41
N ARG A 351 6.66 8.37 6.03
CA ARG A 351 5.65 7.88 6.96
C ARG A 351 6.25 6.74 7.72
N ILE A 352 6.28 6.89 9.03
CA ILE A 352 6.63 5.78 9.86
C ILE A 352 5.37 4.93 10.00
N PHE A 353 5.49 3.62 9.77
CA PHE A 353 4.37 2.69 9.75
C PHE A 353 3.81 2.50 11.17
N PHE A 354 3.15 3.53 11.72
CA PHE A 354 2.63 3.56 13.10
C PHE A 354 1.12 3.44 13.20
N LYS A 355 0.38 3.80 12.15
CA LYS A 355 -1.07 3.62 12.17
C LYS A 355 -1.38 2.15 12.31
N ASP A 356 -2.40 1.86 13.13
CA ASP A 356 -2.91 0.52 13.26
C ASP A 356 -3.11 -0.07 11.87
N PRO A 357 -2.62 -1.31 11.64
CA PRO A 357 -2.90 -1.99 10.40
C PRO A 357 -4.41 -1.96 10.17
N PRO A 358 -4.89 -1.62 8.96
CA PRO A 358 -6.31 -1.81 8.69
C PRO A 358 -6.66 -3.25 9.07
N SER A 359 -7.82 -3.45 9.70
CA SER A 359 -8.31 -4.80 9.95
C SER A 359 -8.16 -5.60 8.65
N PRO A 360 -7.70 -6.87 8.67
CA PRO A 360 -7.55 -7.66 7.45
C PRO A 360 -8.94 -7.95 6.87
N THR A 361 -9.53 -6.98 6.16
CA THR A 361 -10.95 -6.98 5.76
C THR A 361 -11.15 -7.39 4.30
N SER A 362 -10.15 -7.99 3.64
CA SER A 362 -10.32 -8.44 2.27
C SER A 362 -9.36 -9.60 1.92
N PRO A 363 -9.86 -10.74 1.39
CA PRO A 363 -9.02 -11.77 0.78
C PRO A 363 -8.18 -11.25 -0.40
N GLU A 364 -8.54 -10.11 -0.99
CA GLU A 364 -7.79 -9.54 -2.12
C GLU A 364 -6.40 -9.01 -1.71
N ASP A 365 -6.14 -8.77 -0.41
CA ASP A 365 -4.82 -8.33 0.08
C ASP A 365 -3.89 -9.51 0.45
N SER A 366 -4.43 -10.72 0.69
CA SER A 366 -3.65 -11.92 1.02
C SER A 366 -3.20 -12.72 -0.21
N ASP A 367 -3.77 -12.44 -1.38
CA ASP A 367 -3.43 -13.10 -2.65
C ASP A 367 -2.26 -12.40 -3.39
N LEU A 368 -1.41 -11.63 -2.69
CA LEU A 368 -0.21 -10.98 -3.23
C LEU A 368 1.07 -11.77 -2.96
#